data_AF-A0A3B9RZW1-F1
#
_entry.id   AF-A0A3B9RZW1-F1
#
_cell.length_a   1.000
_cell.length_b   1.000
_cell.length_c   1.000
_cell.angle_alpha   90.00
_cell.angle_beta   90.00
_cell.angle_gamma   90.00
#
_symmetry.space_group_name_H-M   'P 1'
#
loop_
_entity.id
_entity.type
_entity.pdbx_description
1 polymer ?
#
loop_
_entity_poly.entity_id
_entity_poly.type
_entity_poly.pdbx_seq_one_letter_code
_entity_poly.pdbx_strand_id
1 'polypeptide(L)'
;RIPLDWIQAVSTLDSNWLLGLGYSGNEPNRNRIEREISNVFGKNLTVLADGELFPGQKFTPGGKRFYGFLLEIRNAWEMSESHFHVFATAATANILNFPFEKFHKENFKMLIHPIGGDIYFMHESSNRKEQLQHLEKIKSALAHPDSKLRWVSGDIESSIQDLGKLGVASGYSLTQRLKRHLDPAGVFSSSYYDLELEA
;
A
#
# COMPACT_ATOMS: atom_id res chain seq x y z
N ARG A 1 -0.64 10.17 -25.09
CA ARG A 1 -0.70 9.95 -23.62
C ARG A 1 -2.15 9.73 -23.25
N ILE A 2 -2.45 8.66 -22.51
CA ILE A 2 -3.77 8.50 -21.87
C ILE A 2 -3.76 9.49 -20.68
N PRO A 3 -4.74 10.42 -20.57
CA PRO A 3 -4.86 11.31 -19.43
C PRO A 3 -5.43 10.56 -18.22
N LEU A 4 -4.66 9.57 -17.74
CA LEU A 4 -5.00 8.80 -16.55
C LEU A 4 -4.56 9.63 -15.32
N ASP A 5 -5.54 10.05 -14.52
CA ASP A 5 -5.29 10.86 -13.33
C ASP A 5 -4.93 9.97 -12.13
N TRP A 6 -5.53 8.78 -12.04
CA TRP A 6 -5.25 7.82 -10.98
C TRP A 6 -5.64 6.40 -11.38
N ILE A 7 -5.02 5.44 -10.68
CA ILE A 7 -5.32 4.02 -10.75
C ILE A 7 -5.19 3.44 -9.34
N GLN A 8 -6.12 2.57 -8.97
CA GLN A 8 -6.11 1.88 -7.70
C GLN A 8 -6.63 0.46 -7.90
N ALA A 9 -5.95 -0.52 -7.31
CA ALA A 9 -6.42 -1.90 -7.25
C ALA A 9 -6.72 -2.29 -5.80
N VAL A 10 -7.78 -3.05 -5.60
CA VAL A 10 -8.22 -3.51 -4.28
C VAL A 10 -8.55 -4.99 -4.37
N SER A 11 -8.02 -5.81 -3.47
CA SER A 11 -8.36 -7.23 -3.37
C SER A 11 -9.77 -7.40 -2.77
N THR A 12 -10.55 -8.34 -3.29
CA THR A 12 -11.85 -8.71 -2.71
C THR A 12 -11.76 -9.96 -1.83
N LEU A 13 -12.80 -10.19 -1.03
CA LEU A 13 -12.95 -11.38 -0.18
C LEU A 13 -12.98 -12.68 -1.01
N ASP A 14 -13.49 -12.63 -2.24
CA ASP A 14 -13.73 -13.80 -3.10
C ASP A 14 -12.59 -14.06 -4.10
N SER A 15 -11.40 -13.53 -3.82
CA SER A 15 -10.20 -13.74 -4.64
C SER A 15 -10.17 -13.08 -6.01
N ASN A 16 -10.90 -11.98 -6.19
CA ASN A 16 -10.81 -11.15 -7.39
C ASN A 16 -10.19 -9.78 -7.08
N TRP A 17 -9.67 -9.12 -8.11
CA TRP A 17 -9.21 -7.75 -8.03
C TRP A 17 -10.27 -6.80 -8.55
N LEU A 18 -10.54 -5.73 -7.81
CA LEU A 18 -11.25 -4.56 -8.33
C LEU A 18 -10.21 -3.55 -8.80
N LEU A 19 -10.35 -3.10 -10.04
CA LEU A 19 -9.52 -2.05 -10.61
C LEU A 19 -10.36 -0.80 -10.81
N GLY A 20 -9.95 0.31 -10.21
CA GLY A 20 -10.47 1.64 -10.49
C GLY A 20 -9.47 2.47 -11.26
N LEU A 21 -9.99 3.24 -12.20
CA LEU A 21 -9.26 4.14 -13.07
C LEU A 21 -10.03 5.45 -13.10
N GLY A 22 -9.35 6.58 -13.00
CA GLY A 22 -9.94 7.87 -13.32
C GLY A 22 -9.13 8.58 -14.37
N TYR A 23 -9.85 9.16 -15.32
CA TYR A 23 -9.27 9.88 -16.45
C TYR A 23 -10.04 11.17 -16.70
N SER A 24 -9.29 12.24 -16.96
CA SER A 24 -9.82 13.56 -17.27
C SER A 24 -9.86 13.81 -18.78
N GLY A 25 -10.69 14.76 -19.21
CA GLY A 25 -10.76 15.18 -20.60
C GLY A 25 -12.16 15.52 -21.07
N ASN A 26 -12.25 16.08 -22.28
CA ASN A 26 -13.51 16.28 -22.98
C ASN A 26 -14.14 14.94 -23.39
N GLU A 27 -15.42 14.96 -23.73
CA GLU A 27 -16.19 13.76 -24.08
C GLU A 27 -15.54 12.88 -25.17
N PRO A 28 -15.01 13.43 -26.30
CA PRO A 28 -14.33 12.61 -27.30
C PRO A 28 -13.11 11.85 -26.73
N ASN A 29 -12.34 12.49 -25.84
CA ASN A 29 -11.18 11.86 -25.22
C ASN A 29 -11.60 10.75 -24.24
N ARG A 30 -12.62 10.99 -23.42
CA ARG A 30 -13.15 9.98 -22.50
C ARG A 30 -13.67 8.76 -23.26
N ASN A 31 -14.47 8.97 -24.30
CA ASN A 31 -15.00 7.90 -25.14
C ASN A 31 -13.91 7.07 -25.84
N ARG A 32 -12.80 7.71 -26.23
CA ARG A 32 -11.63 7.00 -26.78
C ARG A 32 -10.99 6.09 -25.73
N ILE A 33 -10.77 6.58 -24.51
CA ILE A 33 -10.16 5.82 -23.41
C ILE A 33 -11.03 4.63 -23.03
N GLU A 34 -12.34 4.83 -22.88
CA GLU A 34 -13.29 3.76 -22.58
C GLU A 34 -13.29 2.67 -23.65
N ARG A 35 -13.18 3.07 -24.93
CA ARG A 35 -13.05 2.13 -26.05
C ARG A 35 -11.73 1.36 -25.99
N GLU A 36 -10.62 2.03 -25.71
CA GLU A 36 -9.31 1.38 -25.56
C GLU A 36 -9.32 0.36 -24.41
N ILE A 37 -9.88 0.72 -23.26
CA ILE A 37 -10.07 -0.18 -22.11
C ILE A 37 -10.95 -1.37 -22.51
N SER A 38 -12.11 -1.11 -23.14
CA SER A 38 -13.03 -2.16 -23.58
C SER A 38 -12.39 -3.10 -24.62
N ASN A 39 -11.52 -2.59 -25.49
CA ASN A 39 -10.79 -3.40 -26.47
C ASN A 39 -9.77 -4.34 -25.80
N VAL A 40 -9.13 -3.89 -24.71
CA VAL A 40 -8.11 -4.68 -23.99
C VAL A 40 -8.77 -5.75 -23.11
N PHE A 41 -9.79 -5.38 -22.34
CA PHE A 41 -10.40 -6.28 -21.35
C PHE A 41 -11.64 -7.02 -21.88
N GLY A 42 -12.18 -6.61 -23.04
CA GLY A 42 -13.34 -7.22 -23.66
C GLY A 42 -14.59 -7.18 -22.79
N LYS A 43 -15.43 -8.22 -22.91
CA LYS A 43 -16.68 -8.37 -22.14
C LYS A 43 -16.48 -8.78 -20.68
N ASN A 44 -15.24 -9.03 -20.27
CA ASN A 44 -14.93 -9.48 -18.90
C ASN A 44 -14.77 -8.32 -17.92
N LEU A 45 -14.84 -7.08 -18.41
CA LEU A 45 -14.78 -5.90 -17.58
C LEU A 45 -16.19 -5.43 -17.22
N THR A 46 -16.51 -5.44 -15.93
CA THR A 46 -17.67 -4.71 -15.42
C THR A 46 -17.21 -3.31 -15.05
N VAL A 47 -17.77 -2.29 -15.68
CA VAL A 47 -17.45 -0.88 -15.43
C VAL A 47 -18.59 -0.28 -14.62
N LEU A 48 -18.23 0.47 -13.58
CA LEU A 48 -19.15 1.27 -12.77
C LEU A 48 -18.76 2.75 -12.84
N ALA A 49 -19.74 3.63 -12.71
CA ALA A 49 -19.47 5.05 -12.63
C ALA A 49 -18.80 5.40 -11.28
N ASP A 50 -18.14 6.56 -11.23
CA ASP A 50 -17.57 7.06 -9.97
C ASP A 50 -18.66 7.19 -8.90
N GLY A 51 -18.36 6.73 -7.69
CA GLY A 51 -19.30 6.70 -6.56
C GLY A 51 -20.25 5.49 -6.51
N GLU A 52 -20.29 4.65 -7.54
CA GLU A 52 -21.07 3.40 -7.50
C GLU A 52 -20.31 2.26 -6.80
N LEU A 53 -21.06 1.29 -6.27
CA LEU A 53 -20.55 0.10 -5.59
C LEU A 53 -20.89 -1.16 -6.36
N PHE A 54 -19.93 -2.08 -6.47
CA PHE A 54 -20.21 -3.43 -6.94
C PHE A 54 -21.12 -4.15 -5.94
N PRO A 55 -22.08 -4.98 -6.41
CA PRO A 55 -22.92 -5.78 -5.52
C PRO A 55 -22.08 -6.58 -4.51
N GLY A 56 -22.43 -6.47 -3.23
CA GLY A 56 -21.73 -7.15 -2.13
C GLY A 56 -20.43 -6.49 -1.66
N GLN A 57 -19.94 -5.45 -2.35
CA GLN A 57 -18.73 -4.73 -1.93
C GLN A 57 -19.07 -3.55 -1.02
N LYS A 58 -18.35 -3.44 0.10
CA LYS A 58 -18.45 -2.32 1.05
C LYS A 58 -17.52 -1.14 0.67
N PHE A 59 -16.57 -1.38 -0.22
CA PHE A 59 -15.59 -0.40 -0.70
C PHE A 59 -15.27 -0.66 -2.17
N THR A 60 -15.15 0.41 -2.97
CA THR A 60 -14.67 0.34 -4.35
C THR A 60 -13.44 1.22 -4.56
N PRO A 61 -12.53 0.84 -5.47
CA PRO A 61 -11.38 1.67 -5.77
C PRO A 61 -11.77 3.09 -6.21
N GLY A 62 -11.03 4.10 -5.76
CA GLY A 62 -11.34 5.53 -5.95
C GLY A 62 -12.27 6.11 -4.88
N GLY A 63 -12.99 5.26 -4.15
CA GLY A 63 -13.85 5.67 -3.04
C GLY A 63 -13.07 6.48 -2.00
N LYS A 64 -13.62 7.64 -1.61
CA LYS A 64 -13.09 8.50 -0.53
C LYS A 64 -11.63 8.97 -0.75
N ARG A 65 -11.13 8.94 -1.98
CA ARG A 65 -9.77 9.37 -2.36
C ARG A 65 -9.38 10.79 -1.91
N PHE A 66 -10.36 11.70 -1.79
CA PHE A 66 -10.12 13.09 -1.39
C PHE A 66 -10.15 13.34 0.12
N TYR A 67 -10.80 12.45 0.88
CA TYR A 67 -11.06 12.64 2.31
C TYR A 67 -10.30 11.63 3.19
N GLY A 68 -9.61 10.67 2.56
CA GLY A 68 -8.91 9.57 3.21
C GLY A 68 -9.69 8.27 3.11
N PHE A 69 -9.03 7.22 2.63
CA PHE A 69 -9.65 5.90 2.37
C PHE A 69 -9.33 4.86 3.46
N LEU A 70 -8.34 5.10 4.32
CA LEU A 70 -7.80 4.07 5.23
C LEU A 70 -8.81 3.56 6.26
N LEU A 71 -9.59 4.46 6.87
CA LEU A 71 -10.61 4.06 7.83
C LEU A 71 -11.71 3.24 7.15
N GLU A 72 -12.14 3.68 5.97
CA GLU A 72 -13.25 3.10 5.22
C GLU A 72 -12.90 1.70 4.71
N ILE A 73 -11.69 1.51 4.18
CA ILE A 73 -11.26 0.20 3.72
C ILE A 73 -11.05 -0.77 4.89
N ARG A 74 -10.53 -0.30 6.03
CA ARG A 74 -10.42 -1.11 7.24
C ARG A 74 -11.80 -1.56 7.74
N ASN A 75 -12.78 -0.65 7.75
CA ASN A 75 -14.15 -0.98 8.12
C ASN A 75 -14.80 -1.96 7.13
N ALA A 76 -14.60 -1.74 5.83
CA ALA A 76 -15.08 -2.64 4.77
C ALA A 76 -14.52 -4.05 4.91
N TRP A 77 -13.29 -4.16 5.40
CA TRP A 77 -12.59 -5.42 5.64
C TRP A 77 -12.67 -5.93 7.08
N GLU A 78 -13.40 -5.25 7.95
CA GLU A 78 -13.60 -5.63 9.36
C GLU A 78 -12.26 -5.78 10.13
N MET A 79 -11.31 -4.88 9.83
CA MET A 79 -9.95 -4.89 10.38
C MET A 79 -9.80 -4.00 11.62
N SER A 80 -9.59 -4.62 12.77
CA SER A 80 -9.32 -3.92 14.04
C SER A 80 -7.96 -3.20 14.03
N GLU A 81 -7.69 -2.32 15.00
CA GLU A 81 -6.40 -1.61 15.10
C GLU A 81 -5.24 -2.51 15.51
N SER A 82 -5.51 -3.63 16.18
CA SER A 82 -4.48 -4.61 16.53
C SER A 82 -4.11 -5.53 15.38
N HIS A 83 -4.89 -5.54 14.28
CA HIS A 83 -4.58 -6.33 13.10
C HIS A 83 -3.39 -5.79 12.33
N PHE A 84 -2.69 -6.72 11.68
CA PHE A 84 -1.52 -6.43 10.86
C PHE A 84 -1.86 -5.46 9.74
N HIS A 85 -1.17 -4.32 9.71
CA HIS A 85 -1.28 -3.38 8.62
C HIS A 85 0.05 -2.67 8.40
N VAL A 86 0.66 -2.95 7.24
CA VAL A 86 1.87 -2.26 6.80
C VAL A 86 1.66 -1.57 5.47
N PHE A 87 2.27 -0.40 5.35
CA PHE A 87 2.38 0.35 4.12
C PHE A 87 3.76 0.15 3.52
N ALA A 88 3.82 -0.19 2.24
CA ALA A 88 5.04 -0.33 1.47
C ALA A 88 5.04 0.65 0.30
N THR A 89 6.23 1.18 -0.02
CA THR A 89 6.48 1.80 -1.32
C THR A 89 7.45 0.90 -2.08
N ALA A 90 7.05 0.43 -3.25
CA ALA A 90 7.90 -0.25 -4.22
C ALA A 90 8.35 0.75 -5.30
N ALA A 91 9.45 0.47 -5.99
CA ALA A 91 9.77 1.22 -7.20
C ALA A 91 8.65 1.01 -8.24
N THR A 92 8.16 2.08 -8.89
CA THR A 92 7.09 2.01 -9.90
C THR A 92 7.40 1.00 -11.01
N ALA A 93 8.68 0.86 -11.40
CA ALA A 93 9.11 -0.12 -12.39
C ALA A 93 8.91 -1.59 -11.93
N ASN A 94 8.89 -1.82 -10.62
CA ASN A 94 8.86 -3.16 -10.02
C ASN A 94 7.46 -3.55 -9.55
N ILE A 95 6.54 -2.60 -9.38
CA ILE A 95 5.19 -2.90 -8.88
C ILE A 95 4.44 -3.85 -9.81
N LEU A 96 4.63 -3.74 -11.13
CA LEU A 96 3.99 -4.61 -12.11
C LEU A 96 4.47 -6.06 -12.04
N ASN A 97 5.67 -6.29 -11.48
CA ASN A 97 6.26 -7.61 -11.31
C ASN A 97 6.19 -8.10 -9.86
N PHE A 98 5.53 -7.34 -8.97
CA PHE A 98 5.42 -7.71 -7.57
C PHE A 98 4.50 -8.94 -7.42
N PRO A 99 4.84 -9.94 -6.57
CA PRO A 99 4.13 -11.21 -6.52
C PRO A 99 2.82 -11.13 -5.70
N PHE A 100 1.89 -10.26 -6.10
CA PHE A 100 0.63 -10.03 -5.36
C PHE A 100 -0.18 -11.32 -5.13
N GLU A 101 -0.23 -12.20 -6.13
CA GLU A 101 -0.96 -13.48 -6.04
C GLU A 101 -0.45 -14.40 -4.92
N LYS A 102 0.82 -14.26 -4.51
CA LYS A 102 1.35 -15.01 -3.37
C LYS A 102 0.70 -14.53 -2.06
N PHE A 103 0.68 -13.22 -1.84
CA PHE A 103 0.09 -12.63 -0.65
C PHE A 103 -1.44 -12.81 -0.63
N HIS A 104 -2.07 -12.74 -1.80
CA HIS A 104 -3.49 -13.03 -1.93
C HIS A 104 -3.86 -14.43 -1.42
N LYS A 105 -3.11 -15.46 -1.84
CA LYS A 105 -3.29 -16.85 -1.37
C LYS A 105 -3.02 -17.06 0.12
N GLU A 106 -2.31 -16.12 0.74
CA GLU A 106 -2.05 -16.08 2.17
C GLU A 106 -3.05 -15.18 2.92
N ASN A 107 -4.22 -14.90 2.31
CA ASN A 107 -5.33 -14.13 2.87
C ASN A 107 -4.99 -12.67 3.21
N PHE A 108 -3.96 -12.09 2.58
CA PHE A 108 -3.74 -10.66 2.69
C PHE A 108 -4.81 -9.90 1.90
N LYS A 109 -5.39 -8.90 2.55
CA LYS A 109 -6.18 -7.87 1.88
C LYS A 109 -5.23 -6.75 1.47
N MET A 110 -5.27 -6.36 0.19
CA MET A 110 -4.32 -5.45 -0.43
C MET A 110 -5.01 -4.31 -1.14
N LEU A 111 -4.46 -3.11 -0.97
CA LEU A 111 -4.80 -1.92 -1.75
C LEU A 111 -3.52 -1.38 -2.38
N ILE A 112 -3.57 -1.10 -3.68
CA ILE A 112 -2.39 -0.79 -4.48
C ILE A 112 -2.66 0.51 -5.25
N HIS A 113 -1.71 1.44 -5.23
CA HIS A 113 -1.64 2.56 -6.18
C HIS A 113 -0.43 2.41 -7.10
N PRO A 114 -0.60 1.78 -8.28
CA PRO A 114 0.49 1.45 -9.19
C PRO A 114 1.41 2.62 -9.57
N ILE A 115 0.86 3.82 -9.78
CA ILE A 115 1.65 4.98 -10.23
C ILE A 115 2.67 5.41 -9.15
N GLY A 116 2.25 5.42 -7.88
CA GLY A 116 3.10 5.80 -6.75
C GLY A 116 3.99 4.68 -6.23
N GLY A 117 3.74 3.43 -6.65
CA GLY A 117 4.42 2.28 -6.04
C GLY A 117 3.84 1.89 -4.68
N ASP A 118 2.70 2.46 -4.29
CA ASP A 118 2.15 2.31 -2.95
C ASP A 118 1.38 0.99 -2.82
N ILE A 119 1.65 0.23 -1.76
CA ILE A 119 0.99 -1.02 -1.46
C ILE A 119 0.65 -1.05 0.04
N TYR A 120 -0.62 -1.24 0.35
CA TYR A 120 -1.11 -1.48 1.70
C TYR A 120 -1.38 -2.97 1.85
N PHE A 121 -0.73 -3.61 2.82
CA PHE A 121 -0.97 -5.00 3.19
C PHE A 121 -1.71 -5.04 4.51
N MET A 122 -2.86 -5.72 4.54
CA MET A 122 -3.65 -5.96 5.75
C MET A 122 -3.88 -7.46 5.94
N HIS A 123 -3.82 -7.93 7.18
CA HIS A 123 -4.10 -9.31 7.53
C HIS A 123 -4.74 -9.38 8.93
N GLU A 124 -5.64 -10.33 9.17
CA GLU A 124 -6.42 -10.44 10.42
C GLU A 124 -5.59 -10.96 11.61
N SER A 125 -4.29 -11.19 11.40
CA SER A 125 -3.40 -11.62 12.48
C SER A 125 -3.24 -10.50 13.50
N SER A 126 -3.57 -10.82 14.74
CA SER A 126 -3.43 -9.94 15.92
C SER A 126 -2.27 -10.36 16.82
N ASN A 127 -1.67 -11.54 16.58
CA ASN A 127 -0.54 -12.03 17.35
C ASN A 127 0.78 -11.50 16.79
N ARG A 128 1.58 -10.83 17.62
CA ARG A 128 2.90 -10.28 17.23
C ARG A 128 3.81 -11.25 16.47
N LYS A 129 3.92 -12.50 16.93
CA LYS A 129 4.83 -13.49 16.31
C LYS A 129 4.42 -13.77 14.87
N GLU A 130 3.12 -13.90 14.62
CA GLU A 130 2.57 -14.11 13.28
C GLU A 130 2.72 -12.85 12.41
N GLN A 131 2.45 -11.68 12.98
CA GLN A 131 2.68 -10.38 12.31
C GLN A 131 4.12 -10.20 11.83
N LEU A 132 5.11 -10.58 12.66
CA LEU A 132 6.52 -10.54 12.24
C LEU A 132 6.83 -11.52 11.12
N GLN A 133 6.21 -12.70 11.10
CA GLN A 133 6.38 -13.65 9.99
C GLN A 133 5.82 -13.08 8.68
N HIS A 134 4.66 -12.41 8.72
CA HIS A 134 4.11 -11.70 7.58
C HIS A 134 5.02 -10.56 7.11
N LEU A 135 5.55 -9.78 8.05
CA LEU A 135 6.47 -8.70 7.75
C LEU A 135 7.73 -9.20 7.01
N GLU A 136 8.37 -10.27 7.49
CA GLU A 136 9.56 -10.84 6.83
C GLU A 136 9.28 -11.33 5.41
N LYS A 137 8.09 -11.89 5.16
CA LYS A 137 7.67 -12.27 3.81
C LYS A 137 7.54 -11.05 2.90
N ILE A 138 6.97 -9.95 3.40
CA ILE A 138 6.83 -8.69 2.65
C ILE A 138 8.21 -8.09 2.37
N LYS A 139 9.09 -8.01 3.38
CA LYS A 139 10.47 -7.53 3.21
C LYS A 139 11.21 -8.30 2.11
N SER A 140 11.08 -9.63 2.12
CA SER A 140 11.71 -10.50 1.12
C SER A 140 11.21 -10.25 -0.31
N ALA A 141 9.96 -9.78 -0.47
CA ALA A 141 9.40 -9.41 -1.76
C ALA A 141 9.80 -7.98 -2.20
N LEU A 142 10.15 -7.10 -1.26
CA LEU A 142 10.60 -5.73 -1.49
C LEU A 142 12.12 -5.67 -1.72
N ALA A 143 12.60 -6.38 -2.74
CA ALA A 143 14.02 -6.54 -3.02
C ALA A 143 14.75 -5.27 -3.50
N HIS A 144 14.02 -4.21 -3.87
CA HIS A 144 14.63 -2.99 -4.39
C HIS A 144 15.15 -2.10 -3.24
N PRO A 145 16.37 -1.54 -3.31
CA PRO A 145 16.94 -0.70 -2.25
C PRO A 145 16.10 0.53 -1.86
N ASP A 146 15.40 1.10 -2.85
CA ASP A 146 14.54 2.26 -2.63
C ASP A 146 13.18 1.92 -2.03
N SER A 147 12.88 0.63 -1.85
CA SER A 147 11.63 0.25 -1.20
C SER A 147 11.62 0.75 0.25
N LYS A 148 10.43 1.06 0.77
CA LYS A 148 10.24 1.49 2.15
C LYS A 148 9.05 0.77 2.76
N LEU A 149 9.09 0.60 4.07
CA LEU A 149 8.03 0.01 4.87
C LEU A 149 7.69 0.92 6.05
N ARG A 150 6.43 0.93 6.44
CA ARG A 150 5.91 1.62 7.62
C ARG A 150 4.83 0.78 8.26
N TRP A 151 4.81 0.72 9.58
CA TRP A 151 3.64 0.28 10.32
C TRP A 151 2.53 1.29 10.17
N VAL A 152 1.32 0.81 9.87
CA VAL A 152 0.09 1.61 9.95
C VAL A 152 -0.70 1.21 11.19
N SER A 153 -0.81 -0.10 11.44
CA SER A 153 -1.36 -0.66 12.67
C SER A 153 -0.85 -2.09 12.88
N GLY A 154 -1.03 -2.62 14.08
CA GLY A 154 -0.51 -3.94 14.46
C GLY A 154 -0.49 -4.11 15.97
N ASP A 155 0.26 -5.12 16.42
CA ASP A 155 0.52 -5.35 17.84
C ASP A 155 1.19 -4.12 18.49
N ILE A 156 0.88 -3.86 19.76
CA ILE A 156 1.37 -2.68 20.49
C ILE A 156 2.90 -2.65 20.67
N GLU A 157 3.55 -3.81 20.65
CA GLU A 157 5.01 -3.94 20.71
C GLU A 157 5.65 -3.93 19.31
N SER A 158 4.87 -3.69 18.25
CA SER A 158 5.42 -3.51 16.90
C SER A 158 6.15 -2.18 16.80
N SER A 159 7.34 -2.22 16.25
CA SER A 159 8.30 -1.13 16.35
C SER A 159 9.01 -0.87 15.02
N ILE A 160 9.67 0.28 14.91
CA ILE A 160 10.47 0.60 13.72
C ILE A 160 11.69 -0.33 13.58
N GLN A 161 12.18 -0.91 14.68
CA GLN A 161 13.24 -1.92 14.69
C GLN A 161 12.83 -3.14 13.87
N ASP A 162 11.57 -3.56 14.00
CA ASP A 162 11.03 -4.68 13.23
C ASP A 162 11.06 -4.40 11.73
N LEU A 163 11.06 -3.14 11.26
CA LEU A 163 11.11 -2.79 9.83
C LEU A 163 12.54 -2.84 9.24
N GLY A 164 13.57 -2.73 10.08
CA GLY A 164 14.99 -2.73 9.67
C GLY A 164 15.33 -1.63 8.65
N LYS A 165 16.20 -1.94 7.68
CA LYS A 165 16.67 -0.99 6.64
C LYS A 165 15.53 -0.41 5.79
N LEU A 166 14.39 -1.12 5.68
CA LEU A 166 13.23 -0.66 4.94
C LEU A 166 12.40 0.39 5.71
N GLY A 167 12.57 0.49 7.04
CA GLY A 167 11.89 1.47 7.88
C GLY A 167 12.48 2.88 7.82
N VAL A 168 13.63 3.07 7.16
CA VAL A 168 14.37 4.33 7.16
C VAL A 168 14.64 4.87 5.76
N ALA A 169 14.88 6.18 5.67
CA ALA A 169 15.25 6.83 4.43
C ALA A 169 16.64 6.38 3.91
N SER A 170 16.84 6.47 2.59
CA SER A 170 18.17 6.30 2.00
C SER A 170 19.13 7.34 2.57
N GLY A 171 20.30 6.90 3.04
CA GLY A 171 21.26 7.77 3.73
C GLY A 171 20.94 8.03 5.20
N TYR A 172 20.18 7.15 5.87
CA TYR A 172 19.84 7.25 7.29
C TYR A 172 21.01 7.58 8.24
N SER A 173 22.23 7.12 7.94
CA SER A 173 23.44 7.48 8.70
C SER A 173 23.73 8.99 8.72
N LEU A 174 23.44 9.70 7.63
CA LEU A 174 23.51 11.16 7.59
C LEU A 174 22.45 11.79 8.49
N THR A 175 21.22 11.25 8.48
CA THR A 175 20.15 11.70 9.38
C THR A 175 20.54 11.55 10.84
N GLN A 176 21.14 10.42 11.24
CA GLN A 176 21.64 10.23 12.60
C GLN A 176 22.76 11.22 12.95
N ARG A 177 23.71 11.47 12.03
CA ARG A 177 24.77 12.48 12.24
C ARG A 177 24.20 13.89 12.41
N LEU A 178 23.22 14.27 11.58
CA LEU A 178 22.54 15.56 11.70
C LEU A 178 21.79 15.67 13.04
N LYS A 179 21.10 14.61 13.48
CA LYS A 179 20.44 14.57 14.79
C LYS A 179 21.41 14.82 15.94
N ARG A 180 22.55 14.12 15.96
CA ARG A 180 23.59 14.30 16.99
C ARG A 180 24.19 15.71 16.98
N HIS A 181 24.29 16.33 15.81
CA HIS A 181 24.86 17.67 15.68
C HIS A 181 23.88 18.77 16.08
N LEU A 182 22.62 18.66 15.66
CA LEU A 182 21.59 19.67 15.91
C LEU A 182 20.96 19.56 17.31
N ASP A 183 20.99 18.37 17.90
CA ASP A 183 20.46 18.12 19.24
C ASP A 183 21.42 17.22 20.05
N PRO A 184 22.60 17.77 20.43
CA PRO A 184 23.62 17.02 21.17
C PRO A 184 23.17 16.64 22.59
N ALA A 185 22.22 17.37 23.16
CA ALA A 185 21.64 17.09 24.47
C ALA A 185 20.51 16.02 24.41
N GLY A 186 20.07 15.62 23.22
CA GLY A 186 19.04 14.59 23.04
C GLY A 186 17.65 15.03 23.52
N VAL A 187 17.36 16.34 23.53
CA VAL A 187 16.07 16.88 23.97
C VAL A 187 14.92 16.35 23.13
N PHE A 188 15.15 16.19 21.82
CA PHE A 188 14.19 15.64 20.87
C PHE A 188 14.46 14.15 20.66
N SER A 189 14.08 13.31 21.61
CA SER A 189 14.24 11.85 21.52
C SER A 189 13.19 11.21 20.62
N SER A 190 13.59 10.19 19.86
CA SER A 190 12.70 9.36 19.06
C SER A 190 13.40 8.05 18.73
N SER A 191 12.69 6.93 18.90
CA SER A 191 13.18 5.59 18.54
C SER A 191 13.61 5.49 17.07
N TYR A 192 13.12 6.39 16.21
CA TYR A 192 13.57 6.51 14.83
C TYR A 192 15.07 6.79 14.72
N TYR A 193 15.73 7.50 15.66
CA TYR A 193 17.15 7.85 15.57
C TYR A 193 18.08 6.81 16.21
N ASP A 194 17.52 5.90 16.99
CA ASP A 194 18.25 4.92 17.80
C ASP A 194 18.41 3.57 17.09
N LEU A 195 18.02 3.48 15.81
CA LEU A 195 18.16 2.25 15.03
C LEU A 195 19.64 1.98 14.72
N GLU A 196 20.12 0.84 15.18
CA GLU A 196 21.38 0.26 14.75
C GLU A 196 21.10 -0.66 13.56
N LEU A 197 21.50 -0.22 12.37
CA LEU A 197 21.41 -1.02 11.15
C LEU A 197 22.79 -1.62 10.89
N GLU A 198 22.87 -2.95 10.86
CA GLU A 198 24.10 -3.64 10.44
C GLU A 198 24.53 -3.16 9.05
N ALA A 199 25.82 -2.91 8.86
CA ALA A 199 26.39 -2.37 7.61
C ALA A 199 26.11 -3.32 6.42
#